data_AF-A0A6L8KWL0-F1
#
_entry.id   AF-A0A6L8KWL0-F1
#
_cell.length_a   1.000
_cell.length_b   1.000
_cell.length_c   1.000
_cell.angle_alpha   90.00
_cell.angle_beta   90.00
_cell.angle_gamma   90.00
#
_symmetry.space_group_name_H-M   'P 1'
#
loop_
_entity.id
_entity.type
_entity.pdbx_description
1 polymer ?
#
loop_
_entity_poly.entity_id
_entity_poly.type
_entity_poly.pdbx_seq_one_letter_code
_entity_poly.pdbx_strand_id
1 'polypeptide(L)'
;MKTKTPVQPHYFVPEPLDNARLAHLCGPLDENLRQISAALDVTIFRRGEKFIVSGHNAERAVEILEHFYAIANKIVPIEEVQLALVEQRASMHAGLAAVEAPAADGAAPLSTKPRKVETVPAVEIDINSPVLKTRRADLRGRTPHQIRYLRNILEHDISFGVGPAGTGKTYLAVACAVDALERDAVKRIILTRPAVEAGERLGFLPGDMSQKVDPYLRPLYDALYDLLGFDRTQKMFEKQVIEIAPLAYMRGRTLNHAFVILDEAQNTTVEQMKMFLTRIGFGSKAVVTGDVTQVDLHKNQKSGLVDAIQVLKEVRGIAFSHFNSEDVVRHPLVARIVDAYETAHNHEAEIAPLLKATALKNVRKK
;
A
#
# COMPACT_ATOMS: atom_id res chain seq x y z
N MET A 1 30.18 16.64 -23.71
CA MET A 1 28.92 17.40 -23.57
C MET A 1 27.86 16.68 -24.38
N LYS A 2 26.91 15.97 -23.75
CA LYS A 2 25.76 15.38 -24.45
C LYS A 2 24.73 16.50 -24.63
N THR A 3 24.45 16.86 -25.87
CA THR A 3 23.42 17.83 -26.27
C THR A 3 22.05 17.30 -25.88
N LYS A 4 21.37 17.96 -24.92
CA LYS A 4 19.96 17.70 -24.61
C LYS A 4 19.14 18.07 -25.84
N THR A 5 18.49 17.09 -26.46
CA THR A 5 17.48 17.32 -27.49
C THR A 5 16.37 18.21 -26.89
N PRO A 6 16.00 19.34 -27.50
CA PRO A 6 14.95 20.19 -26.96
C PRO A 6 13.61 19.46 -27.11
N VAL A 7 13.02 19.04 -25.98
CA VAL A 7 11.66 18.49 -25.95
C VAL A 7 10.69 19.61 -26.31
N GLN A 8 9.86 19.41 -27.34
CA GLN A 8 8.89 20.42 -27.77
C GLN A 8 7.84 20.64 -26.67
N PRO A 9 7.44 21.89 -26.39
CA PRO A 9 6.37 22.16 -25.43
C PRO A 9 5.02 21.70 -25.98
N HIS A 10 4.24 21.02 -25.14
CA HIS A 10 2.86 20.64 -25.45
C HIS A 10 1.88 21.68 -24.91
N TYR A 11 0.74 21.81 -25.58
CA TYR A 11 -0.26 22.81 -25.24
C TYR A 11 -1.58 22.14 -24.92
N PHE A 12 -2.26 22.65 -23.89
CA PHE A 12 -3.62 22.28 -23.57
C PHE A 12 -4.47 23.55 -23.53
N VAL A 13 -5.59 23.51 -24.26
CA VAL A 13 -6.62 24.56 -24.26
C VAL A 13 -7.96 23.85 -24.03
N PRO A 14 -8.65 24.11 -22.92
CA PRO A 14 -9.90 23.45 -22.61
C PRO A 14 -11.04 23.83 -23.56
N GLU A 15 -11.77 22.84 -24.08
CA GLU A 15 -12.99 23.02 -24.88
C GLU A 15 -14.12 22.11 -24.35
N PRO A 16 -15.32 22.64 -24.06
CA PRO A 16 -15.74 24.04 -24.10
C PRO A 16 -15.16 24.85 -22.93
N LEU A 17 -14.93 26.16 -23.14
CA LEU A 17 -14.32 27.03 -22.14
C LEU A 17 -15.30 27.40 -21.02
N ASP A 18 -15.08 26.80 -19.85
CA ASP A 18 -15.79 27.02 -18.59
C ASP A 18 -14.80 27.45 -17.49
N ASN A 19 -14.98 28.66 -16.98
CA ASN A 19 -14.12 29.27 -15.95
C ASN A 19 -14.24 28.59 -14.57
N ALA A 20 -15.41 28.01 -14.24
CA ALA A 20 -15.59 27.29 -12.99
C ALA A 20 -14.82 25.96 -13.01
N ARG A 21 -14.90 25.23 -14.13
CA ARG A 21 -14.09 24.01 -14.34
C ARG A 21 -12.60 24.30 -14.35
N LEU A 22 -12.18 25.40 -14.97
CA LEU A 22 -10.80 25.87 -14.94
C LEU A 22 -10.32 26.15 -13.52
N ALA A 23 -11.14 26.82 -12.70
CA ALA A 23 -10.81 27.09 -11.30
C ALA A 23 -10.72 25.80 -10.46
N HIS A 24 -11.62 24.84 -10.68
CA HIS A 24 -11.58 23.52 -10.03
C HIS A 24 -10.34 22.71 -10.44
N LEU A 25 -9.98 22.72 -11.73
CA LEU A 25 -8.79 22.06 -12.25
C LEU A 25 -7.52 22.63 -11.61
N CYS A 26 -7.40 23.95 -11.53
CA CYS A 26 -6.20 24.60 -11.02
C CYS A 26 -6.08 24.49 -9.48
N GLY A 27 -7.21 24.48 -8.77
CA GLY A 27 -7.24 24.53 -7.32
C GLY A 27 -6.80 25.89 -6.75
N PRO A 28 -6.87 26.07 -5.42
CA PRO A 28 -6.42 27.30 -4.77
C PRO A 28 -4.94 27.57 -5.05
N LEU A 29 -4.60 28.78 -5.53
CA LEU A 29 -3.21 29.16 -5.85
C LEU A 29 -2.49 28.15 -6.78
N ASP A 30 -3.19 27.58 -7.75
CA ASP A 30 -2.66 26.61 -8.71
C ASP A 30 -2.01 25.36 -8.06
N GLU A 31 -2.51 24.94 -6.89
CA GLU A 31 -1.96 23.81 -6.13
C GLU A 31 -2.02 22.49 -6.92
N ASN A 32 -3.11 22.24 -7.66
CA ASN A 32 -3.27 21.04 -8.47
C ASN A 32 -2.24 20.98 -9.61
N LEU A 33 -1.96 22.14 -10.26
CA LEU A 33 -0.95 22.22 -11.32
C LEU A 33 0.45 21.94 -10.77
N ARG A 34 0.75 22.40 -9.56
CA ARG A 34 2.02 22.12 -8.88
C ARG A 34 2.17 20.63 -8.55
N GLN A 35 1.07 19.95 -8.19
CA GLN A 35 1.11 18.50 -7.94
C GLN A 35 1.30 17.69 -9.22
N ILE A 36 0.58 18.01 -10.30
CA ILE A 36 0.76 17.36 -11.61
C ILE A 36 2.20 17.57 -12.11
N SER A 37 2.70 18.81 -11.99
CA SER A 37 4.10 19.16 -12.33
C SER A 37 5.10 18.31 -11.54
N ALA A 38 4.91 18.20 -10.22
CA ALA A 38 5.81 17.46 -9.34
C ALA A 38 5.76 15.94 -9.55
N ALA A 39 4.59 15.39 -9.89
CA ALA A 39 4.41 13.95 -10.05
C ALA A 39 4.91 13.42 -11.39
N LEU A 40 4.79 14.21 -12.46
CA LEU A 40 5.22 13.82 -13.81
C LEU A 40 6.62 14.35 -14.16
N ASP A 41 7.27 15.08 -13.26
CA ASP A 41 8.54 15.79 -13.51
C ASP A 41 8.46 16.68 -14.77
N VAL A 42 7.41 17.51 -14.81
CA VAL A 42 7.15 18.46 -15.89
C VAL A 42 6.99 19.87 -15.32
N THR A 43 7.21 20.87 -16.16
CA THR A 43 6.90 22.27 -15.85
C THR A 43 5.60 22.64 -16.55
N ILE A 44 4.58 23.01 -15.76
CA ILE A 44 3.31 23.53 -16.27
C ILE A 44 3.27 25.04 -16.06
N PHE A 45 3.11 25.79 -17.13
CA PHE A 45 2.89 27.23 -17.11
C PHE A 45 1.49 27.55 -17.61
N ARG A 46 0.76 28.39 -16.88
CA ARG A 46 -0.61 28.78 -17.23
C ARG A 46 -0.66 30.27 -17.56
N ARG A 47 -1.33 30.61 -18.67
CA ARG A 47 -1.70 31.98 -19.02
C ARG A 47 -3.17 32.02 -19.44
N GLY A 48 -4.04 32.41 -18.50
CA GLY A 48 -5.49 32.40 -18.71
C GLY A 48 -6.03 30.99 -18.88
N GLU A 49 -6.60 30.72 -20.05
CA GLU A 49 -7.13 29.43 -20.49
C GLU A 49 -6.08 28.50 -21.12
N LYS A 50 -4.88 29.01 -21.43
CA LYS A 50 -3.82 28.24 -22.11
C LYS A 50 -2.82 27.67 -21.12
N PHE A 51 -2.55 26.38 -21.26
CA PHE A 51 -1.52 25.66 -20.51
C PHE A 51 -0.38 25.29 -21.45
N ILE A 52 0.85 25.51 -20.98
CA ILE A 52 2.08 25.15 -21.66
C ILE A 52 2.79 24.14 -20.76
N VAL A 53 3.02 22.94 -21.27
CA VAL A 53 3.67 21.84 -20.55
C VAL A 53 5.01 21.53 -21.21
N SER A 54 6.07 21.54 -20.42
CA SER A 54 7.43 21.24 -20.86
C SER A 54 8.07 20.16 -19.99
N GLY A 55 8.67 19.13 -20.59
CA GLY A 55 9.31 18.02 -19.87
C GLY A 55 9.18 16.71 -20.64
N HIS A 56 9.87 15.66 -20.19
CA HIS A 56 9.86 14.37 -20.88
C HIS A 56 8.47 13.69 -20.87
N ASN A 57 7.62 14.02 -19.90
CA ASN A 57 6.24 13.53 -19.78
C ASN A 57 5.18 14.58 -20.17
N ALA A 58 5.53 15.56 -21.00
CA ALA A 58 4.65 16.69 -21.31
C ALA A 58 3.32 16.29 -21.98
N GLU A 59 3.36 15.33 -22.90
CA GLU A 59 2.18 14.76 -23.55
C GLU A 59 1.19 14.16 -22.54
N ARG A 60 1.69 13.38 -21.58
CA ARG A 60 0.88 12.77 -20.51
C ARG A 60 0.29 13.79 -19.55
N ALA A 61 1.03 14.86 -19.25
CA ALA A 61 0.47 15.91 -18.42
C ALA A 61 -0.69 16.61 -19.12
N VAL A 62 -0.65 16.75 -20.45
CA VAL A 62 -1.77 17.28 -21.23
C VAL A 62 -2.98 16.34 -21.16
N GLU A 63 -2.80 15.02 -21.34
CA GLU A 63 -3.88 14.04 -21.19
C GLU A 63 -4.53 14.11 -19.80
N ILE A 64 -3.73 14.28 -18.74
CA ILE A 64 -4.23 14.42 -17.38
C ILE A 64 -5.01 15.73 -17.20
N LEU A 65 -4.52 16.83 -17.77
CA LEU A 65 -5.21 18.11 -17.72
C LEU A 65 -6.56 18.04 -18.46
N GLU A 66 -6.61 17.35 -19.62
CA GLU A 66 -7.84 17.09 -20.38
C GLU A 66 -8.82 16.24 -19.58
N HIS A 67 -8.35 15.14 -19.00
CA HIS A 67 -9.17 14.24 -18.20
C HIS A 67 -9.76 14.96 -16.97
N PHE A 68 -8.92 15.68 -16.21
CA PHE A 68 -9.40 16.45 -15.06
C PHE A 68 -10.34 17.57 -15.46
N TYR A 69 -10.10 18.23 -16.60
CA TYR A 69 -11.02 19.24 -17.12
C TYR A 69 -12.40 18.67 -17.46
N ALA A 70 -12.45 17.47 -18.04
CA ALA A 70 -13.69 16.78 -18.39
C ALA A 70 -14.54 16.43 -17.15
N ILE A 71 -13.90 16.08 -16.03
CA ILE A 71 -14.58 15.72 -14.78
C ILE A 71 -14.76 16.90 -13.79
N ALA A 72 -14.16 18.06 -14.05
CA ALA A 72 -14.15 19.26 -13.19
C ALA A 72 -15.51 20.00 -13.02
N ASN A 73 -16.64 19.30 -13.15
CA ASN A 73 -17.98 19.84 -12.83
C ASN A 73 -18.17 20.15 -11.33
N LYS A 74 -17.30 19.63 -10.47
CA LYS A 74 -17.18 19.93 -9.04
C LYS A 74 -15.71 20.22 -8.72
N ILE A 75 -15.43 20.82 -7.55
CA ILE A 75 -14.06 21.04 -7.08
C ILE A 75 -13.32 19.71 -7.18
N VAL A 76 -12.25 19.66 -7.98
CA VAL A 76 -11.39 18.48 -8.07
C VAL A 76 -10.54 18.50 -6.80
N PRO A 77 -10.84 17.63 -5.82
CA PRO A 77 -10.06 17.59 -4.59
C PRO A 77 -8.64 17.14 -4.94
N ILE A 78 -7.67 17.66 -4.21
CA ILE A 78 -6.25 17.45 -4.48
C ILE A 78 -5.87 15.95 -4.44
N GLU A 79 -6.67 15.17 -3.73
CA GLU A 79 -6.58 13.72 -3.61
C GLU A 79 -7.02 12.99 -4.89
N GLU A 80 -7.94 13.53 -5.70
CA GLU A 80 -8.28 12.97 -7.03
C GLU A 80 -7.15 13.18 -8.03
N VAL A 81 -6.44 14.31 -7.93
CA VAL A 81 -5.23 14.59 -8.71
C VAL A 81 -4.16 13.55 -8.42
N GLN A 82 -3.88 13.30 -7.15
CA GLN A 82 -2.94 12.28 -6.72
C GLN A 82 -3.36 10.87 -7.12
N LEU A 83 -4.67 10.58 -7.10
CA LEU A 83 -5.21 9.28 -7.50
C LEU A 83 -4.96 8.96 -8.98
N ALA A 84 -5.31 9.88 -9.90
CA ALA A 84 -5.07 9.63 -11.32
C ALA A 84 -3.58 9.48 -11.64
N LEU A 85 -2.71 10.20 -10.92
CA LEU A 85 -1.26 10.08 -11.05
C LEU A 85 -0.71 8.72 -10.59
N VAL A 86 -1.31 8.13 -9.56
CA VAL A 86 -0.97 6.78 -9.08
C VAL A 86 -1.51 5.71 -10.04
N GLU A 87 -2.76 5.85 -10.51
CA GLU A 87 -3.36 4.93 -11.48
C GLU A 87 -2.60 4.91 -12.81
N GLN A 88 -2.10 6.06 -13.28
CA GLN A 88 -1.30 6.13 -14.49
C GLN A 88 0.11 5.54 -14.29
N ARG A 89 0.69 5.64 -13.10
CA ARG A 89 1.95 4.94 -12.78
C ARG A 89 1.78 3.42 -12.79
N ALA A 90 0.62 2.91 -12.37
CA ALA A 90 0.31 1.48 -12.47
C ALA A 90 0.12 1.02 -13.92
N SER A 91 -0.50 1.84 -14.79
CA SER A 91 -0.62 1.51 -16.21
C SER A 91 0.70 1.60 -16.99
N MET A 92 1.64 2.43 -16.52
CA MET A 92 3.01 2.54 -17.06
C MET A 92 3.83 1.26 -16.91
N HIS A 93 3.72 0.55 -15.77
CA HIS A 93 4.47 -0.70 -15.56
C HIS A 93 3.87 -1.88 -16.33
N ALA A 94 2.56 -1.89 -16.57
CA ALA A 94 1.91 -2.88 -17.43
C ALA A 94 2.34 -2.76 -18.91
N GLY A 95 2.61 -1.54 -19.39
CA GLY A 95 3.06 -1.30 -20.77
C GLY A 95 4.53 -1.63 -21.05
N LEU A 96 5.40 -1.54 -20.03
CA LEU A 96 6.84 -1.84 -20.16
C LEU A 96 7.15 -3.33 -20.05
N ALA A 97 6.34 -4.11 -19.34
CA ALA A 97 6.48 -5.57 -19.25
C ALA A 97 6.09 -6.30 -20.56
N ALA A 98 5.47 -5.61 -21.52
CA ALA A 98 5.01 -6.20 -22.78
C ALA A 98 6.01 -6.05 -23.95
N VAL A 99 7.13 -5.34 -23.78
CA VAL A 99 8.04 -4.98 -24.90
C VAL A 99 9.40 -5.70 -24.85
N GLU A 100 9.77 -6.36 -23.75
CA GLU A 100 11.04 -7.12 -23.67
C GLU A 100 10.81 -8.61 -23.44
N ALA A 101 10.48 -9.33 -24.52
CA ALA A 101 10.71 -10.76 -24.63
C ALA A 101 11.74 -11.00 -25.75
N PRO A 102 12.88 -11.67 -25.50
CA PRO A 102 13.89 -11.89 -26.51
C PRO A 102 13.42 -12.94 -27.51
N ALA A 103 13.62 -12.62 -28.79
CA ALA A 103 13.46 -13.52 -29.91
C ALA A 103 14.38 -14.75 -29.76
N ALA A 104 13.79 -15.94 -29.76
CA ALA A 104 14.47 -17.19 -30.03
C ALA A 104 13.93 -17.75 -31.35
N ASP A 105 14.81 -17.78 -32.35
CA ASP A 105 14.60 -18.41 -33.65
C ASP A 105 14.33 -19.91 -33.52
N GLY A 106 13.41 -20.43 -34.33
CA GLY A 106 13.40 -21.86 -34.68
C GLY A 106 12.04 -22.48 -35.03
N ALA A 107 11.68 -22.38 -36.31
CA ALA A 107 10.75 -23.23 -37.07
C ALA A 107 9.23 -22.96 -36.96
N ALA A 108 8.68 -22.46 -38.07
CA ALA A 108 7.26 -22.41 -38.42
C ALA A 108 6.80 -23.73 -39.10
N PRO A 109 5.53 -23.86 -39.56
CA PRO A 109 4.29 -23.90 -38.78
C PRO A 109 3.43 -25.13 -39.21
N LEU A 110 2.44 -25.57 -38.42
CA LEU A 110 1.22 -26.22 -38.96
C LEU A 110 0.09 -26.36 -37.92
N SER A 111 -0.89 -25.46 -38.04
CA SER A 111 -2.34 -25.62 -37.90
C SER A 111 -2.89 -26.77 -37.03
N THR A 112 -3.48 -26.44 -35.87
CA THR A 112 -4.78 -26.98 -35.44
C THR A 112 -5.51 -25.97 -34.53
N LYS A 113 -6.84 -25.95 -34.68
CA LYS A 113 -7.81 -24.90 -34.30
C LYS A 113 -7.79 -24.47 -32.83
N PRO A 114 -8.13 -23.20 -32.50
CA PRO A 114 -8.16 -22.71 -31.12
C PRO A 114 -9.36 -23.27 -30.36
N ARG A 115 -9.08 -23.87 -29.20
CA ARG A 115 -10.05 -24.28 -28.19
C ARG A 115 -10.49 -23.03 -27.43
N LYS A 116 -11.81 -22.76 -27.38
CA LYS A 116 -12.40 -21.63 -26.63
C LYS A 116 -11.89 -21.65 -25.19
N VAL A 117 -11.13 -20.62 -24.81
CA VAL A 117 -10.82 -20.30 -23.43
C VAL A 117 -12.00 -19.51 -22.90
N GLU A 118 -12.69 -20.07 -21.90
CA GLU A 118 -13.73 -19.38 -21.16
C GLU A 118 -13.13 -18.14 -20.49
N THR A 119 -13.55 -16.97 -20.95
CA THR A 119 -13.20 -15.69 -20.34
C THR A 119 -13.88 -15.61 -18.99
N VAL A 120 -13.08 -15.67 -17.93
CA VAL A 120 -13.50 -15.28 -16.57
C VAL A 120 -14.05 -13.85 -16.66
N PRO A 121 -15.27 -13.55 -16.18
CA PRO A 121 -15.86 -12.24 -16.36
C PRO A 121 -15.04 -11.19 -15.61
N ALA A 122 -14.69 -10.12 -16.31
CA ALA A 122 -14.16 -8.90 -15.70
C ALA A 122 -15.22 -8.38 -14.72
N VAL A 123 -14.91 -8.44 -13.43
CA VAL A 123 -15.75 -7.88 -12.38
C VAL A 123 -15.75 -6.38 -12.56
N GLU A 124 -16.91 -5.80 -12.84
CA GLU A 124 -17.14 -4.36 -12.82
C GLU A 124 -16.72 -3.84 -11.43
N ILE A 125 -15.62 -3.08 -11.39
CA ILE A 125 -15.13 -2.48 -10.15
C ILE A 125 -16.05 -1.30 -9.86
N ASP A 126 -17.05 -1.51 -9.00
CA ASP A 126 -17.74 -0.40 -8.34
C ASP A 126 -16.67 0.46 -7.66
N ILE A 127 -16.55 1.72 -8.06
CA ILE A 127 -15.43 2.62 -7.72
C ILE A 127 -15.64 3.25 -6.32
N ASN A 128 -16.77 2.95 -5.67
CA ASN A 128 -17.13 3.54 -4.39
C ASN A 128 -16.41 2.86 -3.21
N SER A 129 -15.38 3.53 -2.69
CA SER A 129 -14.71 3.13 -1.44
C SER A 129 -15.70 3.07 -0.27
N PRO A 130 -15.71 2.01 0.56
CA PRO A 130 -16.58 1.96 1.73
C PRO A 130 -16.37 3.14 2.67
N VAL A 131 -17.46 3.80 3.09
CA VAL A 131 -17.40 4.91 4.04
C VAL A 131 -17.26 4.37 5.46
N LEU A 132 -16.16 4.72 6.12
CA LEU A 132 -15.84 4.32 7.49
C LEU A 132 -16.21 5.43 8.49
N LYS A 133 -16.84 5.05 9.61
CA LYS A 133 -17.11 5.91 10.76
C LYS A 133 -15.88 5.95 11.65
N THR A 134 -15.02 6.93 11.42
CA THR A 134 -13.88 7.24 12.28
C THR A 134 -13.83 8.75 12.53
N ARG A 135 -12.94 9.22 13.40
CA ARG A 135 -12.70 10.66 13.58
C ARG A 135 -12.22 11.32 12.28
N ARG A 136 -11.50 10.58 11.43
CA ARG A 136 -11.13 11.00 10.08
C ARG A 136 -12.25 10.67 9.09
N ALA A 137 -13.13 11.65 8.87
CA ALA A 137 -14.28 11.48 7.99
C ALA A 137 -13.91 11.30 6.50
N ASP A 138 -12.70 11.71 6.13
CA ASP A 138 -12.12 11.63 4.78
C ASP A 138 -11.38 10.30 4.50
N LEU A 139 -11.29 9.42 5.51
CA LEU A 139 -10.55 8.18 5.37
C LEU A 139 -11.24 7.21 4.41
N ARG A 140 -10.56 6.93 3.30
CA ARG A 140 -10.99 5.98 2.27
C ARG A 140 -9.80 5.21 1.69
N GLY A 141 -10.07 4.02 1.15
CA GLY A 141 -9.11 3.32 0.30
C GLY A 141 -8.77 4.19 -0.90
N ARG A 142 -7.48 4.41 -1.14
CA ARG A 142 -6.94 5.29 -2.18
C ARG A 142 -6.57 4.54 -3.45
N THR A 143 -6.37 3.23 -3.40
CA THR A 143 -6.09 2.43 -4.61
C THR A 143 -7.16 1.35 -4.79
N PRO A 144 -7.33 0.80 -6.00
CA PRO A 144 -8.26 -0.31 -6.23
C PRO A 144 -8.03 -1.49 -5.28
N HIS A 145 -6.76 -1.84 -4.99
CA HIS A 145 -6.45 -2.90 -4.02
C HIS A 145 -6.82 -2.52 -2.59
N GLN A 146 -6.63 -1.26 -2.18
CA GLN A 146 -7.09 -0.77 -0.87
C GLN A 146 -8.61 -0.79 -0.74
N ILE A 147 -9.34 -0.38 -1.79
CA ILE A 147 -10.81 -0.43 -1.82
C ILE A 147 -11.30 -1.88 -1.69
N ARG A 148 -10.71 -2.79 -2.48
CA ARG A 148 -11.02 -4.22 -2.41
C ARG A 148 -10.70 -4.80 -1.03
N TYR A 149 -9.58 -4.42 -0.43
CA TYR A 149 -9.21 -4.84 0.91
C TYR A 149 -10.23 -4.40 1.98
N LEU A 150 -10.69 -3.14 1.92
CA LEU A 150 -11.73 -2.65 2.82
C LEU A 150 -13.04 -3.45 2.66
N ARG A 151 -13.46 -3.72 1.42
CA ARG A 151 -14.64 -4.57 1.16
C ARG A 151 -14.48 -5.98 1.71
N ASN A 152 -13.33 -6.60 1.45
CA ASN A 152 -13.02 -7.93 1.94
C ASN A 152 -13.14 -8.01 3.48
N ILE A 153 -12.62 -7.03 4.21
CA ILE A 153 -12.74 -6.95 5.67
C ILE A 153 -14.20 -6.88 6.13
N LEU A 154 -15.03 -6.08 5.44
CA LEU A 154 -16.44 -5.92 5.80
C LEU A 154 -17.25 -7.18 5.51
N GLU A 155 -16.97 -7.86 4.39
CA GLU A 155 -17.75 -9.00 3.91
C GLU A 155 -17.34 -10.35 4.51
N HIS A 156 -16.08 -10.48 4.96
CA HIS A 156 -15.53 -11.77 5.42
C HIS A 156 -15.23 -11.76 6.92
N ASP A 157 -15.29 -12.93 7.55
CA ASP A 157 -14.97 -13.08 8.97
C ASP A 157 -13.46 -13.05 9.19
N ILE A 158 -12.67 -13.53 8.23
CA ILE A 158 -11.20 -13.49 8.27
C ILE A 158 -10.69 -12.87 6.98
N SER A 159 -9.84 -11.86 7.09
CA SER A 159 -9.21 -11.19 5.94
C SER A 159 -7.71 -11.09 6.09
N PHE A 160 -6.97 -11.38 5.03
CA PHE A 160 -5.52 -11.24 4.96
C PHE A 160 -5.16 -10.03 4.09
N GLY A 161 -4.36 -9.12 4.64
CA GLY A 161 -3.75 -8.01 3.92
C GLY A 161 -2.24 -8.24 3.80
N VAL A 162 -1.78 -8.62 2.60
CA VAL A 162 -0.40 -9.04 2.37
C VAL A 162 0.28 -8.11 1.38
N GLY A 163 1.39 -7.49 1.76
CA GLY A 163 2.20 -6.72 0.83
C GLY A 163 3.12 -5.71 1.51
N PRO A 164 3.77 -4.83 0.73
CA PRO A 164 4.85 -3.97 1.20
C PRO A 164 4.47 -3.02 2.35
N ALA A 165 5.48 -2.54 3.08
CA ALA A 165 5.30 -1.47 4.05
C ALA A 165 4.87 -0.15 3.38
N GLY A 166 3.92 0.57 3.98
CA GLY A 166 3.40 1.84 3.46
C GLY A 166 2.21 1.71 2.50
N THR A 167 1.70 0.50 2.26
CA THR A 167 0.46 0.23 1.51
C THR A 167 -0.82 0.49 2.32
N GLY A 168 -0.68 0.86 3.60
CA GLY A 168 -1.81 1.16 4.49
C GLY A 168 -2.54 -0.05 5.07
N LYS A 169 -2.10 -1.29 4.79
CA LYS A 169 -2.77 -2.54 5.22
C LYS A 169 -3.17 -2.57 6.71
N THR A 170 -2.26 -2.23 7.61
CA THR A 170 -2.51 -2.22 9.06
C THR A 170 -3.40 -1.05 9.47
N TYR A 171 -3.10 0.15 8.96
CA TYR A 171 -3.86 1.35 9.29
C TYR A 171 -5.33 1.26 8.84
N LEU A 172 -5.58 0.78 7.62
CA LEU A 172 -6.94 0.54 7.11
C LEU A 172 -7.67 -0.56 7.91
N ALA A 173 -6.96 -1.60 8.37
CA ALA A 173 -7.56 -2.62 9.23
C ALA A 173 -8.02 -2.02 10.58
N VAL A 174 -7.18 -1.19 11.21
CA VAL A 174 -7.53 -0.50 12.46
C VAL A 174 -8.71 0.44 12.23
N ALA A 175 -8.79 1.12 11.09
CA ALA A 175 -9.94 1.95 10.73
C ALA A 175 -11.24 1.15 10.60
N CYS A 176 -11.20 -0.03 9.98
CA CYS A 176 -12.35 -0.94 9.95
C CYS A 176 -12.73 -1.43 11.35
N ALA A 177 -11.75 -1.70 12.22
CA ALA A 177 -12.01 -2.10 13.60
C ALA A 177 -12.73 -1.00 14.39
N VAL A 178 -12.29 0.25 14.24
CA VAL A 178 -12.92 1.43 14.83
C VAL A 178 -14.33 1.61 14.28
N ASP A 179 -14.53 1.54 12.96
CA ASP A 179 -15.88 1.63 12.37
C ASP A 179 -16.82 0.53 12.90
N ALA A 180 -16.35 -0.71 12.99
CA ALA A 180 -17.13 -1.83 13.52
C ALA A 180 -17.50 -1.62 15.00
N LEU A 181 -16.61 -1.02 15.80
CA LEU A 181 -16.88 -0.68 17.19
C LEU A 181 -17.89 0.48 17.31
N GLU A 182 -17.73 1.54 16.53
CA GLU A 182 -18.65 2.71 16.50
C GLU A 182 -20.05 2.34 16.00
N ARG A 183 -20.16 1.28 15.18
CA ARG A 183 -21.44 0.74 14.71
C ARG A 183 -22.03 -0.35 15.60
N ASP A 184 -21.45 -0.59 16.78
CA ASP A 184 -21.86 -1.66 17.70
C ASP A 184 -21.81 -3.08 17.10
N ALA A 185 -21.15 -3.26 15.95
CA ALA A 185 -21.02 -4.56 15.29
C ALA A 185 -20.08 -5.50 16.08
N VAL A 186 -19.10 -4.92 16.78
CA VAL A 186 -18.27 -5.59 17.77
C VAL A 186 -18.31 -4.85 19.10
N LYS A 187 -17.93 -5.52 20.19
CA LYS A 187 -17.90 -4.94 21.55
C LYS A 187 -16.50 -4.59 22.02
N ARG A 188 -15.47 -5.08 21.33
CA ARG A 188 -14.06 -4.82 21.65
C ARG A 188 -13.16 -4.93 20.44
N ILE A 189 -12.02 -4.25 20.50
CA ILE A 189 -10.92 -4.34 19.54
C ILE A 189 -9.72 -4.99 20.23
N ILE A 190 -9.10 -5.98 19.60
CA ILE A 190 -7.90 -6.64 20.10
C ILE A 190 -6.82 -6.52 19.02
N LEU A 191 -5.76 -5.78 19.29
CA LEU A 191 -4.61 -5.66 18.40
C LEU A 191 -3.48 -6.50 18.97
N THR A 192 -2.88 -7.35 18.14
CA THR A 192 -1.80 -8.23 18.54
C THR A 192 -0.68 -8.23 17.52
N ARG A 193 0.54 -8.37 18.02
CA ARG A 193 1.77 -8.48 17.21
C ARG A 193 2.62 -9.62 17.79
N PRO A 194 3.27 -10.46 16.95
CA PRO A 194 4.22 -11.44 17.46
C PRO A 194 5.43 -10.72 18.06
N ALA A 195 5.94 -11.24 19.17
CA ALA A 195 7.21 -10.78 19.72
C ALA A 195 8.32 -11.38 18.85
N VAL A 196 9.00 -10.55 18.06
CA VAL A 196 10.18 -10.97 17.31
C VAL A 196 11.34 -10.03 17.61
N GLU A 197 12.51 -10.62 17.84
CA GLU A 197 13.76 -9.93 18.10
C GLU A 197 14.29 -9.32 16.80
N ALA A 198 13.68 -8.23 16.34
CA ALA A 198 14.18 -7.50 15.19
C ALA A 198 15.47 -6.75 15.57
N GLY A 199 16.62 -7.29 15.16
CA GLY A 199 17.93 -6.64 15.23
C GLY A 199 18.65 -6.68 16.58
N GLU A 200 17.95 -6.42 17.68
CA GLU A 200 18.49 -6.47 19.05
C GLU A 200 17.71 -7.51 19.88
N ARG A 201 18.42 -8.36 20.65
CA ARG A 201 17.74 -9.33 21.53
C ARG A 201 16.82 -8.57 22.47
N LEU A 202 15.59 -9.04 22.67
CA LEU A 202 14.60 -8.43 23.58
C LEU A 202 15.18 -8.27 25.03
N GLY A 203 16.25 -9.00 25.33
CA GLY A 203 17.07 -8.87 26.53
C GLY A 203 17.78 -7.53 26.76
N PHE A 204 17.91 -6.62 25.78
CA PHE A 204 18.68 -5.37 25.93
C PHE A 204 17.88 -4.13 26.36
N LEU A 205 16.55 -4.13 26.21
CA LEU A 205 15.73 -3.01 26.70
C LEU A 205 15.60 -3.11 28.24
N PRO A 206 16.00 -2.10 29.03
CA PRO A 206 15.80 -2.13 30.48
C PRO A 206 14.30 -2.04 30.81
N GLY A 207 13.84 -2.81 31.82
CA GLY A 207 12.45 -2.77 32.28
C GLY A 207 11.77 -4.13 32.39
N ASP A 208 10.49 -4.12 32.77
CA ASP A 208 9.64 -5.31 32.79
C ASP A 208 9.30 -5.80 31.37
N MET A 209 8.71 -7.00 31.26
CA MET A 209 8.36 -7.59 29.96
C MET A 209 7.39 -6.71 29.16
N SER A 210 6.55 -5.89 29.82
CA SER A 210 5.61 -4.98 29.16
C SER A 210 6.35 -3.79 28.52
N GLN A 211 7.27 -3.17 29.27
CA GLN A 211 8.09 -2.05 28.82
C GLN A 211 9.01 -2.41 27.64
N LYS A 212 9.41 -3.69 27.55
CA LYS A 212 10.21 -4.21 26.43
C LYS A 212 9.40 -4.37 25.14
N VAL A 213 8.10 -4.66 25.23
CA VAL A 213 7.25 -4.92 24.07
C VAL A 213 6.54 -3.66 23.58
N ASP A 214 6.34 -2.67 24.46
CA ASP A 214 5.67 -1.40 24.15
C ASP A 214 6.21 -0.66 22.90
N PRO A 215 7.54 -0.57 22.65
CA PRO A 215 8.04 0.09 21.45
C PRO A 215 7.56 -0.53 20.14
N TYR A 216 7.39 -1.85 20.09
CA TYR A 216 6.92 -2.57 18.89
C TYR A 216 5.42 -2.40 18.65
N LEU A 217 4.67 -2.04 19.70
CA LEU A 217 3.24 -1.83 19.66
C LEU A 217 2.88 -0.36 19.39
N ARG A 218 3.83 0.57 19.54
CA ARG A 218 3.63 2.01 19.35
C ARG A 218 2.93 2.41 18.05
N PRO A 219 3.25 1.84 16.86
CA PRO A 219 2.53 2.18 15.63
C PRO A 219 1.02 1.90 15.70
N LEU A 220 0.59 0.91 16.49
CA LEU A 220 -0.82 0.58 16.70
C LEU A 220 -1.51 1.61 17.61
N TYR A 221 -0.80 2.10 18.65
CA TYR A 221 -1.28 3.20 19.48
C TYR A 221 -1.46 4.48 18.65
N ASP A 222 -0.48 4.82 17.82
CA ASP A 222 -0.52 6.02 16.97
C ASP A 222 -1.71 5.98 16.01
N ALA A 223 -1.97 4.82 15.38
CA ALA A 223 -3.14 4.63 14.53
C ALA A 223 -4.46 4.84 15.28
N LEU A 224 -4.59 4.32 16.50
CA LEU A 224 -5.79 4.52 17.31
C LEU A 224 -5.97 5.97 17.74
N TYR A 225 -4.90 6.65 18.16
CA TYR A 225 -4.98 8.07 18.53
C TYR A 225 -5.42 8.94 17.36
N ASP A 226 -4.97 8.60 16.15
CA ASP A 226 -5.36 9.30 14.94
C ASP A 226 -6.84 9.06 14.58
N LEU A 227 -7.34 7.82 14.74
CA LEU A 227 -8.68 7.41 14.31
C LEU A 227 -9.79 7.67 15.34
N LEU A 228 -9.47 7.71 16.65
CA LEU A 228 -10.44 7.92 17.74
C LEU A 228 -10.19 9.21 18.53
N GLY A 229 -8.96 9.74 18.49
CA GLY A 229 -8.49 10.82 19.37
C GLY A 229 -7.91 10.28 20.69
N PHE A 230 -6.92 11.01 21.22
CA PHE A 230 -6.15 10.60 22.40
C PHE A 230 -7.00 10.25 23.63
N ASP A 231 -7.83 11.19 24.09
CA ASP A 231 -8.64 11.02 25.32
C ASP A 231 -9.63 9.86 25.22
N ARG A 232 -10.21 9.65 24.03
CA ARG A 232 -11.19 8.59 23.79
C ARG A 232 -10.50 7.22 23.80
N THR A 233 -9.37 7.11 23.11
CA THR A 233 -8.55 5.91 23.08
C THR A 233 -8.11 5.50 24.49
N GLN A 234 -7.62 6.44 25.30
CA GLN A 234 -7.23 6.18 26.69
C GLN A 234 -8.40 5.64 27.54
N LYS A 235 -9.58 6.28 27.47
CA LYS A 235 -10.79 5.78 28.16
C LYS A 235 -11.20 4.38 27.71
N MET A 236 -11.02 4.06 26.43
CA MET A 236 -11.35 2.73 25.90
C MET A 236 -10.35 1.65 26.36
N PHE A 237 -9.08 2.01 26.53
CA PHE A 237 -8.08 1.15 27.17
C PHE A 237 -8.41 0.87 28.63
N GLU A 238 -8.71 1.90 29.42
CA GLU A 238 -9.09 1.75 30.83
C GLU A 238 -10.31 0.84 31.02
N LYS A 239 -11.28 0.94 30.10
CA LYS A 239 -12.49 0.10 30.07
C LYS A 239 -12.27 -1.28 29.45
N GLN A 240 -11.07 -1.59 28.98
CA GLN A 240 -10.73 -2.84 28.27
C GLN A 240 -11.58 -3.09 27.01
N VAL A 241 -12.12 -2.02 26.41
CA VAL A 241 -12.80 -2.07 25.11
C VAL A 241 -11.77 -2.23 23.99
N ILE A 242 -10.61 -1.60 24.14
CA ILE A 242 -9.46 -1.79 23.27
C ILE A 242 -8.36 -2.47 24.09
N GLU A 243 -7.78 -3.52 23.52
CA GLU A 243 -6.65 -4.25 24.08
C GLU A 243 -5.53 -4.30 23.04
N ILE A 244 -4.31 -3.93 23.44
CA ILE A 244 -3.11 -4.22 22.65
C ILE A 244 -2.25 -5.18 23.46
N ALA A 245 -1.96 -6.36 22.91
CA ALA A 245 -1.25 -7.40 23.63
C ALA A 245 -0.33 -8.22 22.71
N PRO A 246 0.73 -8.84 23.23
CA PRO A 246 1.55 -9.79 22.46
C PRO A 246 0.74 -11.03 22.03
N LEU A 247 1.10 -11.64 20.91
CA LEU A 247 0.41 -12.83 20.38
C LEU A 247 0.26 -13.98 21.38
N ALA A 248 1.23 -14.15 22.29
CA ALA A 248 1.19 -15.17 23.32
C ALA A 248 -0.06 -15.10 24.22
N TYR A 249 -0.63 -13.90 24.41
CA TYR A 249 -1.80 -13.66 25.25
C TYR A 249 -3.09 -14.16 24.62
N MET A 250 -3.07 -14.53 23.33
CA MET A 250 -4.24 -15.11 22.64
C MET A 250 -4.45 -16.58 23.00
N ARG A 251 -3.45 -17.24 23.59
CA ARG A 251 -3.51 -18.67 23.94
C ARG A 251 -4.63 -18.95 24.93
N GLY A 252 -5.46 -19.95 24.62
CA GLY A 252 -6.56 -20.38 25.49
C GLY A 252 -7.79 -19.45 25.51
N ARG A 253 -7.78 -18.37 24.72
CA ARG A 253 -8.94 -17.47 24.60
C ARG A 253 -9.91 -17.93 23.52
N THR A 254 -11.16 -17.56 23.69
CA THR A 254 -12.14 -17.52 22.60
C THR A 254 -12.60 -16.07 22.45
N LEU A 255 -12.37 -15.51 21.28
CA LEU A 255 -12.57 -14.10 20.99
C LEU A 255 -13.95 -13.93 20.35
N ASN A 256 -14.99 -13.84 21.18
CA ASN A 256 -16.35 -13.51 20.75
C ASN A 256 -16.57 -11.99 20.70
N HIS A 257 -17.46 -11.55 19.81
CA HIS A 257 -17.87 -10.16 19.61
C HIS A 257 -16.69 -9.17 19.56
N ALA A 258 -15.61 -9.56 18.89
CA ALA A 258 -14.36 -8.83 18.86
C ALA A 258 -13.89 -8.56 17.43
N PHE A 259 -13.30 -7.40 17.21
CA PHE A 259 -12.49 -7.16 16.02
C PHE A 259 -11.02 -7.39 16.37
N VAL A 260 -10.40 -8.39 15.76
CA VAL A 260 -9.05 -8.85 16.12
C VAL A 260 -8.10 -8.56 14.97
N ILE A 261 -6.97 -7.89 15.24
CA ILE A 261 -5.94 -7.63 14.23
C ILE A 261 -4.65 -8.29 14.66
N LEU A 262 -4.11 -9.16 13.80
CA LEU A 262 -2.75 -9.69 13.92
C LEU A 262 -1.84 -8.95 12.94
N ASP A 263 -1.03 -8.04 13.47
CA ASP A 263 -0.06 -7.27 12.70
C ASP A 263 1.31 -7.95 12.65
N GLU A 264 2.09 -7.64 11.61
CA GLU A 264 3.35 -8.32 11.27
C GLU A 264 3.27 -9.84 11.26
N ALA A 265 2.22 -10.38 10.66
CA ALA A 265 1.95 -11.81 10.66
C ALA A 265 3.04 -12.65 9.98
N GLN A 266 3.89 -12.06 9.13
CA GLN A 266 5.04 -12.75 8.53
C GLN A 266 6.01 -13.30 9.59
N ASN A 267 5.99 -12.69 10.77
CA ASN A 267 6.82 -12.99 11.93
C ASN A 267 6.18 -13.99 12.90
N THR A 268 5.14 -14.70 12.44
CA THR A 268 4.53 -15.83 13.18
C THR A 268 5.05 -17.18 12.69
N THR A 269 5.12 -18.17 13.57
CA THR A 269 5.27 -19.57 13.15
C THR A 269 3.94 -20.16 12.68
N VAL A 270 3.99 -21.31 12.01
CA VAL A 270 2.78 -22.05 11.59
C VAL A 270 1.88 -22.38 12.78
N GLU A 271 2.47 -22.82 13.91
CA GLU A 271 1.74 -23.13 15.13
C GLU A 271 1.09 -21.89 15.75
N GLN A 272 1.78 -20.75 15.73
CA GLN A 272 1.25 -19.49 16.24
C GLN A 272 0.09 -18.97 15.37
N MET A 273 0.22 -19.05 14.05
CA MET A 273 -0.87 -18.70 13.12
C MET A 273 -2.09 -19.59 13.33
N LYS A 274 -1.90 -20.91 13.41
CA LYS A 274 -2.99 -21.86 13.71
C LYS A 274 -3.61 -21.60 15.08
N MET A 275 -2.79 -21.32 16.09
CA MET A 275 -3.26 -20.96 17.43
C MET A 275 -4.16 -19.73 17.35
N PHE A 276 -3.73 -18.67 16.68
CA PHE A 276 -4.48 -17.42 16.50
C PHE A 276 -5.81 -17.62 15.77
N LEU A 277 -5.78 -18.22 14.58
CA LEU A 277 -6.98 -18.38 13.74
C LEU A 277 -8.06 -19.23 14.42
N THR A 278 -7.67 -20.19 15.25
CA THR A 278 -8.62 -21.01 16.02
C THR A 278 -9.18 -20.32 17.27
N ARG A 279 -8.77 -19.09 17.59
CA ARG A 279 -9.36 -18.32 18.71
C ARG A 279 -10.58 -17.50 18.27
N ILE A 280 -10.82 -17.33 16.96
CA ILE A 280 -11.89 -16.48 16.45
C ILE A 280 -13.24 -17.13 16.76
N GLY A 281 -14.05 -16.42 17.56
CA GLY A 281 -15.36 -16.86 18.02
C GLY A 281 -16.52 -16.20 17.26
N PHE A 282 -17.74 -16.38 17.76
CA PHE A 282 -18.94 -15.87 17.12
C PHE A 282 -19.04 -14.34 17.18
N GLY A 283 -19.59 -13.75 16.12
CA GLY A 283 -19.77 -12.31 16.00
C GLY A 283 -18.46 -11.52 15.96
N SER A 284 -17.37 -12.18 15.61
CA SER A 284 -16.04 -11.57 15.55
C SER A 284 -15.53 -11.51 14.11
N LYS A 285 -14.64 -10.54 13.88
CA LYS A 285 -13.88 -10.42 12.64
C LYS A 285 -12.40 -10.44 12.96
N ALA A 286 -11.60 -11.03 12.08
CA ALA A 286 -10.16 -11.08 12.20
C ALA A 286 -9.49 -10.54 10.94
N VAL A 287 -8.48 -9.69 11.13
CA VAL A 287 -7.64 -9.20 10.05
C VAL A 287 -6.19 -9.56 10.33
N VAL A 288 -5.53 -10.18 9.37
CA VAL A 288 -4.13 -10.60 9.47
C VAL A 288 -3.33 -9.77 8.46
N THR A 289 -2.42 -8.94 8.94
CA THR A 289 -1.59 -8.08 8.10
C THR A 289 -0.13 -8.50 8.15
N GLY A 290 0.56 -8.46 7.01
CA GLY A 290 1.99 -8.76 6.99
C GLY A 290 2.65 -8.51 5.64
N ASP A 291 3.97 -8.60 5.64
CA ASP A 291 4.82 -8.45 4.46
C ASP A 291 5.72 -9.69 4.31
N VAL A 292 5.44 -10.55 3.32
CA VAL A 292 6.19 -11.79 3.10
C VAL A 292 7.66 -11.56 2.72
N THR A 293 8.03 -10.32 2.35
CA THR A 293 9.43 -9.96 2.03
C THR A 293 10.24 -9.60 3.28
N GLN A 294 9.59 -9.37 4.42
CA GLN A 294 10.20 -8.92 5.68
C GLN A 294 10.08 -9.97 6.79
N VAL A 295 10.44 -11.21 6.48
CA VAL A 295 10.40 -12.32 7.47
C VAL A 295 11.64 -12.26 8.37
N ASP A 296 11.44 -11.93 9.64
CA ASP A 296 12.49 -11.83 10.66
C ASP A 296 12.66 -13.13 11.48
N LEU A 297 11.99 -14.21 11.09
CA LEU A 297 12.11 -15.52 11.74
C LEU A 297 13.51 -16.12 11.52
N HIS A 298 13.93 -16.98 12.46
CA HIS A 298 15.14 -17.77 12.28
C HIS A 298 15.11 -18.57 10.97
N LYS A 299 16.25 -18.69 10.29
CA LYS A 299 16.39 -19.25 8.93
C LYS A 299 15.73 -20.62 8.67
N ASN A 300 15.48 -21.40 9.72
CA ASN A 300 14.89 -22.74 9.61
C ASN A 300 13.39 -22.80 9.97
N GLN A 301 12.78 -21.68 10.35
CA GLN A 301 11.35 -21.63 10.66
C GLN A 301 10.55 -21.14 9.45
N LYS A 302 9.52 -21.90 9.09
CA LYS A 302 8.56 -21.49 8.07
C LYS A 302 7.64 -20.41 8.66
N SER A 303 7.45 -19.33 7.91
CA SER A 303 6.47 -18.29 8.27
C SER A 303 5.05 -18.84 8.21
N GLY A 304 4.29 -18.61 9.29
CA GLY A 304 2.89 -18.96 9.41
C GLY A 304 2.00 -18.19 8.44
N LEU A 305 2.36 -16.95 8.08
CA LEU A 305 1.62 -16.19 7.06
C LEU A 305 1.77 -16.84 5.68
N VAL A 306 3.01 -17.17 5.29
CA VAL A 306 3.28 -17.81 3.99
C VAL A 306 2.59 -19.17 3.89
N ASP A 307 2.61 -19.94 4.99
CA ASP A 307 1.88 -21.22 5.07
C ASP A 307 0.36 -21.04 4.97
N ALA A 308 -0.21 -20.09 5.73
CA ALA A 308 -1.65 -19.84 5.74
C ALA A 308 -2.19 -19.42 4.36
N ILE A 309 -1.45 -18.61 3.59
CA ILE A 309 -1.82 -18.24 2.22
C ILE A 309 -1.98 -19.48 1.33
N GLN A 310 -1.14 -20.50 1.52
CA GLN A 310 -1.20 -21.74 0.74
C GLN A 310 -2.31 -22.67 1.24
N VAL A 311 -2.39 -22.87 2.56
CA VAL A 311 -3.28 -23.86 3.18
C VAL A 311 -4.74 -23.41 3.18
N LEU A 312 -5.01 -22.10 3.31
CA LEU A 312 -6.36 -21.57 3.49
C LEU A 312 -7.00 -21.04 2.20
N LYS A 313 -6.34 -21.23 1.04
CA LYS A 313 -6.77 -20.67 -0.25
C LYS A 313 -8.20 -21.04 -0.65
N GLU A 314 -8.67 -22.23 -0.27
CA GLU A 314 -9.99 -22.75 -0.64
C GLU A 314 -11.01 -22.68 0.51
N VAL A 315 -10.65 -22.08 1.65
CA VAL A 315 -11.52 -21.98 2.81
C VAL A 315 -12.52 -20.84 2.62
N ARG A 316 -13.81 -21.19 2.52
CA ARG A 316 -14.89 -20.19 2.42
C ARG A 316 -14.92 -19.29 3.66
N GLY A 317 -15.19 -18.01 3.46
CA GLY A 317 -15.23 -17.00 4.53
C GLY A 317 -13.86 -16.38 4.85
N ILE A 318 -12.81 -16.77 4.14
CA ILE A 318 -11.47 -16.15 4.21
C ILE A 318 -11.18 -15.39 2.91
N ALA A 319 -10.78 -14.14 3.02
CA ALA A 319 -10.36 -13.32 1.89
C ALA A 319 -8.87 -13.00 1.93
N PHE A 320 -8.23 -12.97 0.76
CA PHE A 320 -6.84 -12.56 0.59
C PHE A 320 -6.78 -11.30 -0.29
N SER A 321 -6.10 -10.27 0.21
CA SER A 321 -5.83 -9.03 -0.51
C SER A 321 -4.32 -8.85 -0.61
N HIS A 322 -3.83 -8.83 -1.84
CA HIS A 322 -2.41 -8.66 -2.13
C HIS A 322 -2.16 -7.23 -2.60
N PHE A 323 -1.24 -6.55 -1.92
CA PHE A 323 -0.76 -5.22 -2.28
C PHE A 323 0.58 -5.33 -2.98
N ASN A 324 0.85 -4.40 -3.88
CA ASN A 324 2.13 -4.24 -4.55
C ASN A 324 2.78 -2.90 -4.17
N SER A 325 3.92 -2.57 -4.77
CA SER A 325 4.63 -1.30 -4.51
C SER A 325 3.86 -0.08 -5.03
N GLU A 326 2.94 -0.25 -5.98
CA GLU A 326 2.12 0.84 -6.55
C GLU A 326 1.04 1.29 -5.56
N ASP A 327 0.66 0.43 -4.62
CA ASP A 327 -0.28 0.75 -3.54
C ASP A 327 0.33 1.59 -2.42
N VAL A 328 1.64 1.90 -2.50
CA VAL A 328 2.37 2.65 -1.49
C VAL A 328 2.04 4.14 -1.62
N VAL A 329 1.15 4.61 -0.75
CA VAL A 329 0.78 6.03 -0.71
C VAL A 329 1.61 6.74 0.35
N ARG A 330 2.74 7.29 -0.07
CA ARG A 330 3.64 8.11 0.76
C ARG A 330 3.69 9.54 0.26
N HIS A 331 4.16 10.43 1.11
CA HIS A 331 4.44 11.80 0.71
C HIS A 331 5.42 11.83 -0.48
N PRO A 332 5.22 12.67 -1.53
CA PRO A 332 6.05 12.66 -2.75
C PRO A 332 7.55 12.85 -2.49
N LEU A 333 7.92 13.62 -1.46
CA LEU A 333 9.32 13.73 -1.03
C LEU A 333 9.89 12.40 -0.53
N VAL A 334 9.13 11.63 0.25
CA VAL A 334 9.57 10.33 0.76
C VAL A 334 9.75 9.34 -0.39
N ALA A 335 8.84 9.35 -1.37
CA ALA A 335 9.00 8.54 -2.59
C ALA A 335 10.31 8.89 -3.31
N ARG A 336 10.58 10.18 -3.57
CA ARG A 336 11.84 10.62 -4.19
C ARG A 336 13.09 10.24 -3.40
N ILE A 337 13.01 10.25 -2.06
CA ILE A 337 14.12 9.80 -1.20
C ILE A 337 14.34 8.29 -1.39
N VAL A 338 13.28 7.48 -1.36
CA VAL A 338 13.38 6.02 -1.57
C VAL A 338 13.97 5.73 -2.96
N ASP A 339 13.45 6.36 -4.01
CA ASP A 339 13.94 6.21 -5.39
C ASP A 339 15.44 6.55 -5.50
N ALA A 340 15.90 7.61 -4.81
CA ALA A 340 17.30 8.01 -4.79
C ALA A 340 18.22 6.97 -4.12
N TYR A 341 17.77 6.37 -3.02
CA TYR A 341 18.52 5.31 -2.34
C TYR A 341 18.54 4.00 -3.15
N GLU A 342 17.42 3.62 -3.77
CA GLU A 342 17.36 2.44 -4.65
C GLU A 342 18.28 2.59 -5.86
N THR A 343 18.30 3.77 -6.48
CA THR A 343 19.20 4.09 -7.59
C THR A 343 20.67 4.01 -7.15
N ALA A 344 21.02 4.53 -5.98
CA ALA A 344 22.38 4.45 -5.45
C ALA A 344 22.79 3.00 -5.13
N HIS A 345 21.90 2.19 -4.58
CA HIS A 345 22.17 0.78 -4.27
C HIS A 345 22.38 -0.06 -5.54
N ASN A 346 21.60 0.23 -6.60
CA ASN A 346 21.79 -0.39 -7.91
C ASN A 346 23.14 0.02 -8.54
N HIS A 347 23.56 1.27 -8.38
CA HIS A 347 24.88 1.73 -8.80
C HIS A 347 26.02 1.11 -7.99
N GLU A 348 25.87 0.90 -6.67
CA GLU A 348 26.87 0.17 -5.87
C GLU A 348 26.99 -1.31 -6.30
N ALA A 349 25.89 -1.96 -6.67
CA ALA A 349 25.90 -3.32 -7.20
C ALA A 349 26.64 -3.43 -8.55
N GLU A 350 26.59 -2.39 -9.39
CA GLU A 350 27.35 -2.29 -10.65
C GLU A 350 28.83 -1.89 -10.45
N ILE A 351 29.14 -1.12 -9.40
CA ILE A 351 30.49 -0.62 -9.10
C ILE A 351 31.31 -1.64 -8.28
N ALA A 352 30.68 -2.48 -7.45
CA ALA A 352 31.35 -3.48 -6.63
C ALA A 352 32.25 -4.48 -7.41
N PRO A 353 31.88 -4.96 -8.61
CA PRO A 353 32.75 -5.76 -9.46
C PRO A 353 33.97 -4.98 -9.98
N LEU A 354 33.81 -3.70 -10.31
CA LEU A 354 34.87 -2.81 -10.80
C LEU A 354 35.89 -2.48 -9.70
N LEU A 355 35.45 -2.25 -8.46
CA LEU A 355 36.34 -2.01 -7.32
C LEU A 355 37.15 -3.27 -6.95
N LYS A 356 36.53 -4.46 -6.97
CA LYS A 356 37.23 -5.74 -6.73
C LYS A 356 38.28 -6.04 -7.81
N ALA A 357 37.98 -5.77 -9.08
CA ALA A 357 38.92 -5.96 -10.19
C ALA A 357 40.16 -5.04 -10.08
N THR A 358 39.99 -3.84 -9.49
CA THR A 358 41.08 -2.89 -9.28
C THR A 358 41.96 -3.25 -8.08
N ALA A 359 41.36 -3.80 -7.00
CA ALA A 359 42.10 -4.27 -5.83
C ALA A 359 42.99 -5.50 -6.13
N LEU A 360 42.50 -6.45 -6.95
CA LEU A 360 43.27 -7.64 -7.35
C LEU A 360 44.48 -7.30 -8.25
N LYS A 361 44.42 -6.20 -9.02
CA LYS A 361 45.55 -5.73 -9.84
C LYS A 361 46.68 -5.09 -9.02
N ASN A 362 46.37 -4.53 -7.85
CA ASN A 362 47.37 -3.87 -6.99
C ASN A 362 48.13 -4.84 -6.07
N VAL A 363 47.60 -6.04 -5.82
CA VAL A 363 48.28 -7.07 -5.01
C VAL A 363 49.35 -7.84 -5.82
N ARG A 364 49.26 -7.88 -7.15
CA ARG A 364 50.24 -8.56 -8.03
C ARG A 364 51.47 -7.71 -8.38
N LYS A 365 51.66 -6.55 -7.75
CA LYS A 365 52.76 -5.62 -8.03
C LYS A 365 53.67 -5.30 -6.82
N LYS A 366 53.69 -6.16 -5.81
CA LYS A 366 54.71 -6.12 -4.75
C LYS A 366 55.56 -7.39 -4.76
#